data_AF-A0A6B3F633-F1
#
_entry.id   AF-A0A6B3F633-F1
#
_cell.length_a   1.000
_cell.length_b   1.000
_cell.length_c   1.000
_cell.angle_alpha   90.00
_cell.angle_beta   90.00
_cell.angle_gamma   90.00
#
_symmetry.space_group_name_H-M   'P 1'
#
loop_
_entity.id
_entity.type
_entity.pdbx_description
1 polymer ?
#
loop_
_entity_poly.entity_id
_entity_poly.type
_entity_poly.pdbx_seq_one_letter_code
_entity_poly.pdbx_strand_id
1 'polypeptide(L)'
;GVVGVKVDYMYSDAQSTFQWYDAILRDTAEQHLMIDFHGATIPRGLQRTWPQVMSVEGVRGKENGQNPTRDVFLAFTRNIVGSMDYTPTWFSRPNRQNSLAHELALPVV
;
A
#
# COMPACT_ATOMS: atom_id res chain seq x y z
N GLY A 1 -22.31 -7.03 -0.21
CA GLY A 1 -21.62 -8.19 0.38
C GLY A 1 -20.16 -7.85 0.53
N VAL A 2 -19.46 -7.67 -0.59
CA VAL A 2 -18.13 -7.06 -0.64
C VAL A 2 -18.17 -5.64 -0.06
N VAL A 3 -17.11 -5.24 0.65
CA VAL A 3 -16.95 -3.93 1.30
C VAL A 3 -15.65 -3.21 0.90
N GLY A 4 -14.83 -3.84 0.06
CA GLY A 4 -13.63 -3.21 -0.47
C GLY A 4 -12.92 -4.03 -1.53
N VAL A 5 -12.00 -3.38 -2.23
CA VAL A 5 -11.25 -3.93 -3.35
C VAL A 5 -9.76 -3.60 -3.23
N LYS A 6 -8.92 -4.52 -3.70
CA LYS A 6 -7.48 -4.30 -3.90
C LYS A 6 -7.21 -4.31 -5.39
N VAL A 7 -6.73 -3.19 -5.93
CA VAL A 7 -6.60 -2.96 -7.37
C VAL A 7 -5.13 -2.79 -7.73
N ASP A 8 -4.68 -3.47 -8.79
CA ASP A 8 -3.27 -3.61 -9.14
C ASP A 8 -3.00 -3.21 -10.61
N TYR A 9 -1.73 -3.07 -10.95
CA TYR A 9 -1.22 -2.98 -12.33
C TYR A 9 -1.47 -1.67 -13.09
N MET A 10 -1.45 -0.53 -12.40
CA MET A 10 -1.56 0.79 -13.05
C MET A 10 -0.29 1.19 -13.82
N TYR A 11 0.90 0.82 -13.31
CA TYR A 11 2.22 0.88 -13.98
C TYR A 11 2.57 2.14 -14.78
N SER A 12 1.97 3.28 -14.48
CA SER A 12 2.14 4.51 -15.24
C SER A 12 1.77 5.73 -14.41
N ASP A 13 2.62 6.75 -14.49
CA ASP A 13 2.37 8.11 -13.97
C ASP A 13 1.92 9.07 -15.08
N ALA A 14 1.43 8.54 -16.22
CA ALA A 14 0.84 9.36 -17.26
C ALA A 14 -0.49 9.98 -16.82
N GLN A 15 -0.82 11.14 -17.41
CA GLN A 15 -2.06 11.85 -17.09
C GLN A 15 -3.32 10.99 -17.31
N SER A 16 -3.33 10.12 -18.32
CA SER A 16 -4.44 9.19 -18.58
C SER A 16 -4.65 8.20 -17.43
N THR A 17 -3.58 7.71 -16.80
CA THR A 17 -3.68 6.84 -15.62
C THR A 17 -4.24 7.61 -14.43
N PHE A 18 -3.87 8.88 -14.24
CA PHE A 18 -4.46 9.73 -13.20
C PHE A 18 -5.95 10.02 -13.43
N GLN A 19 -6.37 10.23 -14.68
CA GLN A 19 -7.80 10.34 -15.02
C GLN A 19 -8.55 9.05 -14.69
N TRP A 20 -7.91 7.89 -14.87
CA TRP A 20 -8.48 6.61 -14.46
C TRP A 20 -8.58 6.49 -12.93
N TYR A 21 -7.57 6.91 -12.16
CA TYR A 21 -7.66 6.98 -10.70
C TYR A 21 -8.84 7.84 -10.25
N ASP A 22 -9.04 9.00 -10.87
CA ASP A 22 -10.17 9.88 -10.58
C ASP A 22 -11.53 9.22 -10.88
N ALA A 23 -11.61 8.36 -11.89
CA ALA A 23 -12.83 7.63 -12.23
C ALA A 23 -13.12 6.51 -11.22
N ILE A 24 -12.16 5.61 -10.96
CA ILE A 24 -12.36 4.49 -10.05
C ILE A 24 -12.60 4.96 -8.60
N LEU A 25 -12.01 6.09 -8.19
CA LEU A 25 -12.25 6.65 -6.86
C LEU A 25 -13.67 7.19 -6.69
N ARG A 26 -14.26 7.77 -7.75
CA ARG A 26 -15.69 8.15 -7.75
C ARG A 26 -16.57 6.92 -7.68
N ASP A 27 -16.35 5.95 -8.56
CA ASP A 27 -17.18 4.75 -8.65
C ASP A 27 -17.17 3.95 -7.34
N THR A 28 -15.99 3.78 -6.74
CA THR A 28 -15.86 3.06 -5.45
C THR A 28 -16.45 3.83 -4.28
N ALA A 29 -16.35 5.17 -4.28
CA ALA A 29 -17.01 5.99 -3.27
C ALA A 29 -18.54 5.84 -3.35
N GLU A 30 -19.13 5.92 -4.55
CA GLU A 30 -20.57 5.78 -4.76
C GLU A 30 -21.09 4.40 -4.34
N GLN A 31 -20.26 3.37 -4.52
CA GLN A 31 -20.58 1.99 -4.12
C GLN A 31 -20.26 1.69 -2.65
N HIS A 32 -19.75 2.66 -1.90
CA HIS A 32 -19.29 2.50 -0.52
C HIS A 32 -18.25 1.37 -0.37
N LEU A 33 -17.33 1.26 -1.33
CA LEU A 33 -16.23 0.31 -1.29
C LEU A 33 -14.96 1.00 -0.79
N MET A 34 -14.32 0.39 0.20
CA MET A 34 -12.93 0.71 0.54
C MET A 34 -12.00 0.31 -0.60
N ILE A 35 -10.90 1.02 -0.79
CA ILE A 35 -9.92 0.69 -1.84
C ILE A 35 -8.47 0.74 -1.34
N ASP A 36 -7.70 -0.26 -1.76
CA ASP A 36 -6.25 -0.36 -1.60
C ASP A 36 -5.60 -0.52 -2.97
N PHE A 37 -4.53 0.23 -3.26
CA PHE A 37 -3.89 0.24 -4.58
C PHE A 37 -2.49 -0.39 -4.55
N HIS A 38 -2.27 -1.43 -5.34
CA HIS A 38 -0.98 -2.06 -5.62
C HIS A 38 -0.51 -1.77 -7.03
N GLY A 39 0.77 -1.99 -7.35
CA GLY A 39 1.31 -1.67 -8.69
C GLY A 39 1.07 -0.21 -9.09
N ALA A 40 1.03 0.65 -8.07
CA ALA A 40 0.49 1.99 -8.10
C ALA A 40 1.58 3.06 -7.98
N THR A 41 1.21 4.29 -8.30
CA THR A 41 2.05 5.45 -8.02
C THR A 41 2.14 5.72 -6.51
N ILE A 42 3.09 6.55 -6.08
CA ILE A 42 3.17 6.96 -4.67
C ILE A 42 1.92 7.77 -4.25
N PRO A 43 1.41 7.60 -3.01
CA PRO A 43 0.24 8.36 -2.57
C PRO A 43 0.58 9.85 -2.46
N ARG A 44 -0.36 10.71 -2.86
CA ARG A 44 -0.23 12.18 -2.85
C ARG A 44 -1.37 12.83 -2.05
N GLY A 45 -1.67 12.26 -0.88
CA GLY A 45 -2.73 12.75 0.01
C GLY A 45 -4.16 12.40 -0.44
N LEU A 46 -4.33 11.42 -1.34
CA LEU A 46 -5.64 11.00 -1.87
C LEU A 46 -6.67 10.76 -0.77
N GLN A 47 -6.25 10.20 0.37
CA GLN A 47 -7.12 9.84 1.49
C GLN A 47 -7.80 11.05 2.16
N ARG A 48 -7.24 12.26 2.01
CA ARG A 48 -7.87 13.50 2.49
C ARG A 48 -9.13 13.85 1.69
N THR A 49 -9.10 13.60 0.38
CA THR A 49 -10.22 13.87 -0.54
C THR A 49 -11.16 12.67 -0.61
N TRP A 50 -10.59 11.46 -0.60
CA TRP A 50 -11.27 10.18 -0.77
C TRP A 50 -11.04 9.31 0.47
N PRO A 51 -11.83 9.47 1.53
CA PRO A 51 -11.59 8.81 2.82
C PRO A 51 -11.74 7.29 2.78
N GLN A 52 -12.36 6.73 1.73
CA GLN A 52 -12.46 5.28 1.51
C GLN A 52 -11.17 4.66 0.96
N VAL A 53 -10.19 5.46 0.54
CA VAL A 53 -8.86 4.97 0.18
C VAL A 53 -8.12 4.59 1.45
N MET A 54 -7.87 3.30 1.65
CA MET A 54 -7.29 2.75 2.88
C MET A 54 -5.77 2.82 2.85
N SER A 55 -5.17 2.38 1.75
CA SER A 55 -3.73 2.32 1.61
C SER A 55 -3.30 2.29 0.14
N VAL A 56 -1.99 2.39 -0.06
CA VAL A 56 -1.33 2.17 -1.34
C VAL A 56 -0.08 1.35 -1.05
N GLU A 57 0.33 0.42 -1.90
CA GLU A 57 1.65 -0.19 -1.84
C GLU A 57 2.71 0.88 -2.09
N GLY A 58 2.88 1.27 -3.37
CA GLY A 58 3.83 2.30 -3.80
C GLY A 58 5.25 2.04 -3.32
N VAL A 59 5.62 0.78 -3.11
CA VAL A 59 6.87 0.35 -2.50
C VAL A 59 7.24 -1.02 -3.01
N ARG A 60 8.51 -1.40 -2.87
CA ARG A 60 8.90 -2.80 -3.01
C ARG A 60 8.47 -3.58 -1.76
N GLY A 61 7.26 -4.13 -1.78
CA GLY A 61 6.59 -4.77 -0.63
C GLY A 61 7.22 -6.07 -0.14
N LYS A 62 6.55 -6.74 0.82
CA LYS A 62 7.03 -8.01 1.38
C LYS A 62 7.08 -9.14 0.36
N GLU A 63 6.23 -9.10 -0.65
CA GLU A 63 6.24 -9.99 -1.82
C GLU A 63 7.65 -10.14 -2.44
N ASN A 64 8.47 -9.09 -2.36
CA ASN A 64 9.82 -9.07 -2.90
C ASN A 64 10.90 -9.64 -1.97
N GLY A 65 10.53 -10.19 -0.81
CA GLY A 65 11.50 -10.63 0.19
C GLY A 65 11.53 -9.77 1.45
N GLN A 66 12.10 -10.33 2.51
CA GLN A 66 12.50 -9.57 3.69
C GLN A 66 13.78 -8.79 3.40
N ASN A 67 13.83 -7.55 3.86
CA ASN A 67 15.02 -6.72 3.80
C ASN A 67 14.99 -5.79 5.03
N PRO A 68 15.63 -6.17 6.15
CA PRO A 68 15.57 -5.41 7.40
C PRO A 68 16.05 -3.96 7.24
N THR A 69 17.04 -3.73 6.37
CA THR A 69 17.57 -2.40 6.08
C THR A 69 16.53 -1.52 5.37
N ARG A 70 15.82 -2.08 4.38
CA ARG A 70 14.74 -1.36 3.69
C ARG A 70 13.62 -1.00 4.66
N ASP A 71 13.22 -1.94 5.52
CA ASP A 71 12.14 -1.72 6.50
C ASP A 71 12.37 -0.42 7.30
N VAL A 72 13.62 -0.16 7.72
CA VAL A 72 14.00 1.07 8.43
C VAL A 72 13.90 2.30 7.52
N PHE A 73 14.41 2.24 6.28
CA PHE A 73 14.37 3.38 5.37
C PHE A 73 12.95 3.78 4.97
N LEU A 74 12.01 2.82 4.88
CA LEU A 74 10.64 3.10 4.47
C LEU A 74 9.93 4.05 5.44
N ALA A 75 10.19 3.94 6.74
CA ALA A 75 9.64 4.85 7.75
C ALA A 75 10.01 6.32 7.50
N PHE A 76 11.18 6.58 6.92
CA PHE A 76 11.69 7.94 6.65
C PHE A 76 11.48 8.42 5.22
N THR A 77 10.99 7.56 4.33
CA THR A 77 10.86 7.88 2.89
C THR A 77 9.45 7.59 2.39
N ARG A 78 9.08 6.33 2.21
CA ARG A 78 7.77 5.97 1.66
C ARG A 78 6.63 6.27 2.62
N ASN A 79 6.77 5.98 3.91
CA ASN A 79 5.66 6.06 4.86
C ASN A 79 5.34 7.50 5.28
N ILE A 80 6.25 8.46 5.03
CA ILE A 80 6.01 9.88 5.34
C ILE A 80 4.94 10.52 4.45
N VAL A 81 4.71 9.97 3.24
CA VAL A 81 3.77 10.54 2.26
C VAL A 81 2.37 9.90 2.32
N GLY A 82 2.17 8.90 3.17
CA GLY A 82 0.89 8.25 3.41
C GLY A 82 1.02 6.76 3.71
N SER A 83 -0.11 6.15 4.09
CA SER A 83 -0.22 4.72 4.44
C SER A 83 0.42 3.80 3.40
N MET A 84 0.98 2.68 3.88
CA MET A 84 1.69 1.69 3.08
C MET A 84 1.14 0.30 3.36
N ASP A 85 0.52 -0.35 2.38
CA ASP A 85 0.22 -1.78 2.49
C ASP A 85 1.49 -2.59 2.28
N TYR A 86 2.25 -2.75 3.36
CA TYR A 86 3.52 -3.47 3.33
C TYR A 86 3.36 -4.98 3.55
N THR A 87 2.20 -5.46 3.99
CA THR A 87 1.94 -6.87 4.36
C THR A 87 2.95 -7.43 5.39
N PRO A 88 3.02 -6.85 6.62
CA PRO A 88 3.97 -7.29 7.66
C PRO A 88 3.57 -8.64 8.28
N THR A 89 4.27 -9.07 9.34
CA THR A 89 3.96 -10.25 10.19
C THR A 89 4.22 -11.63 9.56
N TRP A 90 5.33 -11.78 8.83
CA TRP A 90 5.62 -13.05 8.15
C TRP A 90 6.23 -14.13 9.06
N PHE A 91 5.43 -14.73 9.94
CA PHE A 91 5.88 -15.68 10.97
C PHE A 91 6.15 -17.10 10.48
N SER A 92 5.61 -17.52 9.33
CA SER A 92 5.73 -18.89 8.82
C SER A 92 6.76 -19.06 7.70
N ARG A 93 7.44 -17.97 7.28
CA ARG A 93 8.38 -18.02 6.17
C ARG A 93 9.64 -18.85 6.53
N PRO A 94 10.08 -19.80 5.69
CA PRO A 94 11.38 -20.45 5.85
C PRO A 94 12.52 -19.49 5.49
N ASN A 95 13.70 -19.64 6.12
CA ASN A 95 14.89 -18.83 5.88
C ASN A 95 14.67 -17.30 6.01
N ARG A 96 14.02 -16.88 7.11
CA ARG A 96 13.76 -15.47 7.37
C ARG A 96 15.05 -14.68 7.58
N GLN A 97 15.08 -13.47 7.04
CA GLN A 97 16.06 -12.45 7.36
C GLN A 97 15.64 -11.62 8.58
N ASN A 98 14.33 -11.45 8.79
CA ASN A 98 13.79 -10.73 9.96
C ASN A 98 13.54 -11.69 11.13
N SER A 99 13.77 -11.21 12.35
CA SER A 99 13.33 -11.90 13.57
C SER A 99 11.80 -11.83 13.72
N LEU A 100 11.22 -12.70 14.55
CA LEU A 100 9.79 -12.62 14.88
C LEU A 100 9.43 -11.29 15.54
N ALA A 101 10.31 -10.78 16.41
CA ALA A 101 10.13 -9.49 17.06
C ALA A 101 10.16 -8.33 16.05
N HIS A 102 11.03 -8.39 15.04
CA HIS A 102 11.04 -7.41 13.94
C HIS A 102 9.73 -7.46 13.17
N GLU A 103 9.26 -8.65 12.78
CA GLU A 103 7.97 -8.80 12.08
C GLU A 103 6.78 -8.33 12.91
N LEU A 104 6.83 -8.49 14.24
CA LEU A 104 5.83 -8.00 15.18
C LEU A 104 5.88 -6.48 15.37
N ALA A 105 7.04 -5.85 15.15
CA ALA A 105 7.19 -4.40 15.26
C ALA A 105 6.62 -3.65 14.05
N LEU A 106 6.71 -4.24 12.84
CA LEU A 106 6.29 -3.60 11.59
C LEU A 106 4.83 -3.09 11.54
N PRO A 107 3.83 -3.70 12.19
CA PRO A 107 2.48 -3.14 12.27
C PRO A 107 2.36 -1.82 13.05
N VAL A 108 3.40 -1.43 13.81
CA VAL A 108 3.41 -0.24 14.66
C VAL A 108 4.33 0.85 14.11
N VAL A 109 5.34 0.48 13.33
CA VAL A 109 6.43 1.37 12.84
C VAL A 109 6.18 1.83 11.41
#